data_AF-A0A8B6BWK3-F1
#
_entry.id   AF-A0A8B6BWK3-F1
#
_cell.length_a   1.000
_cell.length_b   1.000
_cell.length_c   1.000
_cell.angle_alpha   90.00
_cell.angle_beta   90.00
_cell.angle_gamma   90.00
#
_symmetry.space_group_name_H-M   'P 1'
#
loop_
_entity.id
_entity.type
_entity.pdbx_description
1 polymer ?
#
loop_
_entity_poly.entity_id
_entity_poly.type
_entity_poly.pdbx_seq_one_letter_code
_entity_poly.pdbx_strand_id
1 'polypeptide(L)'
;MILISYFVSFVCFANGFLLEGKTLQPPTTSSLITDVHFDLLMKLLREQRDNQRKQNQIIAQLQRDLLTTQQEVTNKYLDLNKSSLNRTVEKQYTHLLNRTDTLQNRLNILEQQYTALQNEYLQQQKMHSVDIMYMHQNVSKLDVITKNLGNELSSLKHLKTVSDLQRVNDILNETKHLENEIQKTNGKVNILENNIEARKNDVLALFNKADLTERKLAKRLNELDNRVILVAGATRGNYTNGQNILFSDIIIANGVGNVTSFKSSGIFTCERSGIYQIAAYISSNAHHCAFSVRKNKTFIGDAFGSVSDYVYDFETMTFVSVVQLNVNDTLEIYSDSTDDQLIYGNRESGMSIVQIL
;
A
#
# COMPACT_ATOMS: atom_id res chain seq x y z
N MET A 1 12.29 -3.85 42.45
CA MET A 1 12.75 -2.89 43.47
C MET A 1 11.57 -2.63 44.40
N ILE A 2 11.81 -2.56 45.71
CA ILE A 2 10.86 -2.38 46.83
C ILE A 2 10.06 -3.64 47.22
N LEU A 3 10.56 -4.39 48.21
CA LEU A 3 9.81 -4.96 49.35
C LEU A 3 10.72 -5.86 50.20
N ILE A 4 11.67 -5.28 50.93
CA ILE A 4 12.28 -5.90 52.11
C ILE A 4 12.56 -4.78 53.12
N SER A 5 11.57 -4.46 53.95
CA SER A 5 11.76 -3.61 55.13
C SER A 5 10.66 -3.87 56.15
N TYR A 6 10.54 -5.09 56.68
CA TYR A 6 9.66 -5.36 57.84
C TYR A 6 10.07 -6.57 58.69
N PHE A 7 11.37 -6.87 58.84
CA PHE A 7 11.80 -8.01 59.68
C PHE A 7 12.92 -7.72 60.70
N VAL A 8 13.08 -6.47 61.15
CA VAL A 8 14.00 -6.13 62.25
C VAL A 8 13.32 -5.22 63.28
N SER A 9 12.14 -5.62 63.78
CA SER A 9 11.48 -4.89 64.88
C SER A 9 10.89 -5.80 65.96
N PHE A 10 11.43 -7.01 66.15
CA PHE A 10 10.92 -7.95 67.15
C PHE A 10 11.98 -8.46 68.16
N VAL A 11 12.85 -7.55 68.66
CA VAL A 11 13.74 -7.84 69.82
C VAL A 11 13.75 -6.72 70.88
N CYS A 12 12.90 -5.68 70.80
CA CYS A 12 12.93 -4.58 71.80
C CYS A 12 11.74 -4.49 72.77
N PHE A 13 10.88 -5.52 72.89
CA PHE A 13 9.81 -5.48 73.88
C PHE A 13 9.64 -6.81 74.62
N ALA A 14 10.50 -7.06 75.60
CA ALA A 14 10.17 -7.91 76.74
C ALA A 14 11.07 -7.53 77.94
N ASN A 15 10.41 -7.11 79.02
CA ASN A 15 10.90 -6.87 80.38
C ASN A 15 11.22 -5.42 80.77
N GLY A 16 10.19 -4.59 80.75
CA GLY A 16 9.96 -3.67 81.87
C GLY A 16 9.32 -4.44 83.03
N PHE A 17 10.12 -4.91 83.97
CA PHE A 17 9.67 -5.20 85.33
C PHE A 17 10.63 -4.48 86.29
N LEU A 18 10.13 -3.38 86.86
CA LEU A 18 10.69 -2.75 88.05
C LEU A 18 10.61 -3.76 89.20
N LEU A 19 11.76 -4.15 89.75
CA LEU A 19 11.88 -4.65 91.11
C LEU A 19 13.23 -4.21 91.68
N GLU A 20 13.13 -3.64 92.88
CA GLU A 20 14.17 -2.94 93.60
C GLU A 20 15.40 -3.79 93.94
N GLY A 21 16.55 -3.11 93.98
CA GLY A 21 17.69 -3.37 94.84
C GLY A 21 18.02 -4.81 95.22
N LYS A 22 18.96 -5.42 94.49
CA LYS A 22 20.03 -6.26 95.05
C LYS A 22 21.12 -6.49 94.01
N THR A 23 22.35 -6.12 94.36
CA THR A 23 23.57 -6.43 93.61
C THR A 23 23.78 -7.95 93.55
N LEU A 24 23.37 -8.56 92.44
CA LEU A 24 23.72 -9.94 92.10
C LEU A 24 24.99 -9.92 91.25
N GLN A 25 26.06 -10.49 91.80
CA GLN A 25 27.29 -10.78 91.07
C GLN A 25 26.98 -11.59 89.79
N PRO A 26 27.68 -11.30 88.68
CA PRO A 26 27.54 -12.11 87.47
C PRO A 26 28.05 -13.53 87.76
N PRO A 27 27.29 -14.58 87.40
CA PRO A 27 27.77 -15.94 87.51
C PRO A 27 28.87 -16.14 86.46
N THR A 28 30.10 -16.29 86.94
CA THR A 28 31.22 -16.86 86.19
C THR A 28 30.96 -18.34 85.99
N THR A 29 30.24 -18.72 84.94
CA THR A 29 30.35 -20.09 84.42
C THR A 29 29.93 -20.19 82.96
N SER A 30 30.81 -20.85 82.21
CA SER A 30 30.59 -21.51 80.92
C SER A 30 30.74 -20.66 79.64
N SER A 31 31.98 -20.20 79.41
CA SER A 31 32.45 -19.79 78.08
C SER A 31 32.54 -20.94 77.06
N LEU A 32 32.21 -22.18 77.44
CA LEU A 32 32.27 -23.33 76.52
C LEU A 32 30.94 -23.65 75.83
N ILE A 33 29.79 -23.23 76.38
CA ILE A 33 28.46 -23.54 75.80
C ILE A 33 28.07 -22.52 74.71
N THR A 34 28.58 -21.30 74.80
CA THR A 34 28.34 -20.23 73.81
C THR A 34 29.05 -20.47 72.48
N ASP A 35 30.26 -21.03 72.49
CA ASP A 35 31.05 -21.22 71.28
C ASP A 35 30.51 -22.35 70.39
N VAL A 36 30.04 -23.45 71.00
CA VAL A 36 29.43 -24.58 70.26
C VAL A 36 28.09 -24.20 69.62
N HIS A 37 27.27 -23.40 70.31
CA HIS A 37 26.00 -22.92 69.75
C HIS A 37 26.20 -21.88 68.64
N PHE A 38 27.23 -21.02 68.77
CA PHE A 38 27.58 -20.07 67.72
C PHE A 38 28.08 -20.76 66.45
N ASP A 39 28.94 -21.77 66.58
CA ASP A 39 29.42 -22.55 65.43
C ASP A 39 28.29 -23.31 64.73
N LEU A 40 27.34 -23.88 65.49
CA LEU A 40 26.18 -24.56 64.92
C LEU A 40 25.26 -23.57 64.16
N LEU A 41 25.01 -22.39 64.74
CA LEU A 41 24.24 -21.33 64.11
C LEU A 41 24.92 -20.84 62.81
N MET A 42 26.24 -20.64 62.84
CA MET A 42 26.99 -20.22 61.66
C MET A 42 27.04 -21.30 60.57
N LYS A 43 27.04 -22.59 60.93
CA LYS A 43 26.89 -23.70 59.97
C LYS A 43 25.50 -23.68 59.32
N LEU A 44 24.43 -23.55 60.10
CA LEU A 44 23.06 -23.46 59.60
C LEU A 44 22.87 -22.26 58.67
N LEU A 45 23.43 -21.08 59.02
CA LEU A 45 23.36 -19.89 58.18
C LEU A 45 24.14 -20.03 56.87
N ARG A 46 25.29 -20.75 56.89
CA ARG A 46 26.04 -21.06 55.66
C ARG A 46 25.26 -22.02 54.77
N GLU A 47 24.69 -23.07 55.35
CA GLU A 47 23.88 -24.05 54.61
C GLU A 47 22.62 -23.41 54.00
N GLN A 48 21.93 -22.55 54.74
CA GLN A 48 20.78 -21.79 54.23
C GLN A 48 21.19 -20.88 53.06
N ARG A 49 22.33 -20.19 53.18
CA ARG A 49 22.87 -19.33 52.12
C ARG A 49 23.24 -20.13 50.87
N ASP A 50 23.84 -21.30 51.03
CA ASP A 50 24.22 -22.17 49.92
C ASP A 50 23.00 -22.78 49.23
N ASN A 51 21.97 -23.15 49.99
CA ASN A 51 20.69 -23.60 49.44
C ASN A 51 19.99 -22.48 48.66
N GLN A 52 20.01 -21.25 49.16
CA GLN A 52 19.46 -20.09 48.46
C GLN A 52 20.23 -19.78 47.15
N ARG A 53 21.56 -19.93 47.17
CA ARG A 53 22.39 -19.81 45.95
C ARG A 53 22.04 -20.87 44.92
N LYS A 54 21.89 -22.14 45.32
CA LYS A 54 21.46 -23.23 44.42
C LYS A 54 20.09 -22.98 43.82
N GLN A 55 19.13 -22.51 44.62
CA GLN A 55 17.80 -22.14 44.14
C GLN A 55 17.87 -21.02 43.09
N ASN A 56 18.65 -19.97 43.35
CA ASN A 56 18.82 -18.87 42.40
C ASN A 56 19.49 -19.32 41.09
N GLN A 57 20.45 -20.25 41.16
CA GLN A 57 21.07 -20.84 39.97
C GLN A 57 20.07 -21.66 39.14
N ILE A 58 19.21 -22.45 39.80
CA ILE A 58 18.15 -23.22 39.13
C ILE A 58 17.15 -22.29 38.45
N ILE A 59 16.71 -21.22 39.13
CA ILE A 59 15.78 -20.23 38.58
C ILE A 59 16.39 -19.56 37.33
N ALA A 60 17.66 -19.13 37.42
CA ALA A 60 18.35 -18.52 36.28
C ALA A 60 18.50 -19.49 35.09
N GLN A 61 18.70 -20.79 35.35
CA GLN A 61 18.76 -21.80 34.29
C GLN A 61 17.39 -21.96 33.61
N LEU A 62 16.32 -22.10 34.39
CA LEU A 62 14.96 -22.25 33.86
C LEU A 62 14.52 -21.03 33.03
N GLN A 63 14.92 -19.82 33.43
CA GLN A 63 14.67 -18.61 32.65
C GLN A 63 15.37 -18.61 31.29
N ARG A 64 16.61 -19.14 31.22
CA ARG A 64 17.33 -19.28 29.95
C ARG A 64 16.67 -20.30 29.03
N ASP A 65 16.29 -21.46 29.57
CA ASP A 65 15.68 -22.54 28.78
C ASP A 65 14.31 -22.12 28.22
N LEU A 66 13.52 -21.38 29.01
CA LEU A 66 12.25 -20.81 28.57
C LEU A 66 12.44 -19.83 27.41
N LEU A 67 13.41 -18.92 27.51
CA LEU A 67 13.69 -17.94 26.46
C LEU A 67 14.12 -18.62 25.15
N THR A 68 15.00 -19.62 25.23
CA THR A 68 15.44 -20.42 24.07
C THR A 68 14.24 -21.11 23.40
N THR A 69 13.36 -21.74 24.19
CA THR A 69 12.18 -22.44 23.67
C THR A 69 11.21 -21.46 22.98
N GLN A 70 10.98 -20.28 23.56
CA GLN A 70 10.14 -19.24 22.94
C GLN A 70 10.71 -18.77 21.61
N GLN A 71 12.04 -18.65 21.52
CA GLN A 71 12.73 -18.23 20.30
C GLN A 71 12.65 -19.32 19.21
N GLU A 72 12.81 -20.60 19.58
CA GLU A 72 12.64 -21.73 18.66
C GLU A 72 11.21 -21.84 18.12
N VAL A 73 10.19 -21.70 18.97
CA VAL A 73 8.78 -21.72 18.57
C VAL A 73 8.47 -20.54 17.64
N THR A 74 8.98 -19.35 17.96
CA THR A 74 8.80 -18.15 17.13
C THR A 74 9.44 -18.33 15.76
N ASN A 75 10.67 -18.85 15.70
CA ASN A 75 11.37 -19.13 14.45
C ASN A 75 10.63 -20.19 13.62
N LYS A 76 10.15 -21.26 14.26
CA LYS A 76 9.39 -22.33 13.60
C LYS A 76 8.04 -21.85 13.09
N TYR A 77 7.36 -20.95 13.80
CA TYR A 77 6.13 -20.32 13.36
C TYR A 77 6.38 -19.37 12.17
N LEU A 78 7.51 -18.64 12.17
CA LEU A 78 7.95 -17.82 11.05
C LEU A 78 8.22 -18.67 9.79
N ASP A 79 8.87 -19.83 9.96
CA ASP A 79 9.17 -20.77 8.86
C ASP A 79 7.91 -21.48 8.33
N LEU A 80 6.94 -21.80 9.19
CA LEU A 80 5.65 -22.36 8.79
C LEU A 80 4.78 -21.34 8.03
N ASN A 81 4.79 -20.07 8.43
CA ASN A 81 4.12 -18.99 7.70
C ASN A 81 4.83 -18.65 6.37
N LYS A 82 6.16 -18.77 6.31
CA LYS A 82 6.96 -18.61 5.07
C LYS A 82 6.83 -19.78 4.09
N SER A 83 6.26 -20.93 4.43
CA SER A 83 6.26 -22.10 3.53
C SER A 83 4.92 -22.42 2.88
N SER A 84 3.78 -22.07 3.50
CA SER A 84 2.44 -22.33 2.94
C SER A 84 1.84 -21.12 2.20
N LEU A 85 1.93 -19.92 2.81
CA LEU A 85 1.48 -18.67 2.20
C LEU A 85 2.41 -18.27 1.07
N ASN A 86 3.73 -18.44 1.27
CA ASN A 86 4.72 -18.07 0.27
C ASN A 86 4.65 -19.00 -0.96
N ARG A 87 4.43 -20.32 -0.86
CA ARG A 87 4.32 -21.15 -2.08
C ARG A 87 3.10 -20.82 -2.96
N THR A 88 1.99 -20.39 -2.37
CA THR A 88 0.78 -20.02 -3.14
C THR A 88 0.92 -18.61 -3.70
N VAL A 89 1.37 -17.66 -2.88
CA VAL A 89 1.64 -16.29 -3.32
C VAL A 89 2.79 -16.24 -4.32
N GLU A 90 3.86 -16.99 -4.15
CA GLU A 90 5.02 -17.10 -5.05
C GLU A 90 4.64 -17.81 -6.35
N LYS A 91 3.77 -18.83 -6.34
CA LYS A 91 3.20 -19.41 -7.58
C LYS A 91 2.31 -18.41 -8.30
N GLN A 92 1.44 -17.70 -7.59
CA GLN A 92 0.57 -16.68 -8.19
C GLN A 92 1.38 -15.47 -8.69
N TYR A 93 2.40 -15.06 -7.94
CA TYR A 93 3.31 -13.99 -8.28
C TYR A 93 4.20 -14.38 -9.46
N THR A 94 4.76 -15.58 -9.49
CA THR A 94 5.53 -16.09 -10.65
C THR A 94 4.63 -16.22 -11.87
N HIS A 95 3.40 -16.69 -11.71
CA HIS A 95 2.42 -16.74 -12.80
C HIS A 95 2.05 -15.35 -13.31
N LEU A 96 1.88 -14.37 -12.41
CA LEU A 96 1.64 -12.97 -12.77
C LEU A 96 2.86 -12.36 -13.45
N LEU A 97 4.07 -12.59 -12.94
CA LEU A 97 5.33 -12.13 -13.51
C LEU A 97 5.53 -12.68 -14.93
N ASN A 98 5.38 -14.00 -15.11
CA ASN A 98 5.46 -14.65 -16.42
C ASN A 98 4.39 -14.10 -17.39
N ARG A 99 3.19 -13.78 -16.89
CA ARG A 99 2.13 -13.18 -17.69
C ARG A 99 2.45 -11.73 -18.06
N THR A 100 3.04 -10.96 -17.16
CA THR A 100 3.54 -9.61 -17.43
C THR A 100 4.66 -9.63 -18.47
N ASP A 101 5.64 -10.53 -18.34
CA ASP A 101 6.73 -10.70 -19.32
C ASP A 101 6.18 -11.12 -20.69
N THR A 102 5.19 -12.00 -20.72
CA THR A 102 4.49 -12.40 -21.96
C THR A 102 3.78 -11.21 -22.59
N LEU A 103 3.08 -10.39 -21.80
CA LEU A 103 2.38 -9.20 -22.29
C LEU A 103 3.36 -8.12 -22.77
N GLN A 104 4.46 -7.90 -22.05
CA GLN A 104 5.52 -6.98 -22.44
C GLN A 104 6.18 -7.42 -23.75
N ASN A 105 6.46 -8.72 -23.91
CA ASN A 105 6.98 -9.25 -25.17
C ASN A 105 5.99 -9.05 -26.33
N ARG A 106 4.68 -9.26 -26.09
CA ARG A 106 3.65 -9.00 -27.11
C ARG A 106 3.54 -7.52 -27.44
N LEU A 107 3.66 -6.63 -26.46
CA LEU A 107 3.69 -5.18 -26.65
C LEU A 107 4.89 -4.78 -27.50
N ASN A 108 6.10 -5.26 -27.17
CA ASN A 108 7.31 -5.00 -27.94
C ASN A 108 7.18 -5.49 -29.40
N ILE A 109 6.58 -6.66 -29.63
CA ILE A 109 6.30 -7.18 -30.98
C ILE A 109 5.33 -6.25 -31.72
N LEU A 110 4.27 -5.78 -31.06
CA LEU A 110 3.31 -4.84 -31.67
C LEU A 110 3.95 -3.49 -31.99
N GLU A 111 4.82 -2.96 -31.11
CA GLU A 111 5.58 -1.74 -31.36
C GLU A 111 6.54 -1.88 -32.54
N GLN A 112 7.21 -3.03 -32.67
CA GLN A 112 8.06 -3.34 -33.82
C GLN A 112 7.24 -3.44 -35.11
N GLN A 113 6.08 -4.11 -35.08
CA GLN A 113 5.17 -4.21 -36.23
C GLN A 113 4.63 -2.84 -36.63
N TYR A 114 4.26 -2.00 -35.66
CA TYR A 114 3.80 -0.63 -35.91
C TYR A 114 4.91 0.23 -36.54
N THR A 115 6.13 0.14 -36.03
CA THR A 115 7.29 0.85 -36.58
C THR A 115 7.61 0.39 -38.00
N ALA A 116 7.54 -0.92 -38.26
CA ALA A 116 7.71 -1.48 -39.60
C ALA A 116 6.64 -0.95 -40.56
N LEU A 117 5.37 -0.91 -40.13
CA LEU A 117 4.26 -0.39 -40.92
C LEU A 117 4.40 1.11 -41.19
N GLN A 118 4.84 1.91 -40.20
CA GLN A 118 5.13 3.33 -40.38
C GLN A 118 6.26 3.56 -41.38
N ASN A 119 7.32 2.74 -41.31
CA ASN A 119 8.43 2.80 -42.25
C ASN A 119 8.00 2.41 -43.68
N GLU A 120 7.19 1.36 -43.82
CA GLU A 120 6.59 0.98 -45.11
C GLU A 120 5.72 2.12 -45.67
N TYR A 121 4.88 2.72 -44.84
CA TYR A 121 4.06 3.87 -45.23
C TYR A 121 4.91 5.06 -45.66
N LEU A 122 5.98 5.38 -44.93
CA LEU A 122 6.90 6.45 -45.28
C LEU A 122 7.68 6.15 -46.58
N GLN A 123 8.08 4.89 -46.79
CA GLN A 123 8.71 4.46 -48.04
C GLN A 123 7.74 4.53 -49.22
N GLN A 124 6.48 4.15 -49.02
CA GLN A 124 5.43 4.31 -50.02
C GLN A 124 5.22 5.79 -50.35
N GLN A 125 5.15 6.68 -49.35
CA GLN A 125 5.05 8.13 -49.58
C GLN A 125 6.26 8.67 -50.36
N LYS A 126 7.47 8.20 -50.05
CA LYS A 126 8.70 8.58 -50.79
C LYS A 126 8.67 8.10 -52.23
N MET A 127 8.28 6.84 -52.49
CA MET A 127 8.09 6.35 -53.85
C MET A 127 7.03 7.15 -54.60
N HIS A 128 5.87 7.40 -53.99
CA HIS A 128 4.81 8.20 -54.61
C HIS A 128 5.28 9.63 -54.88
N SER A 129 6.07 10.24 -53.98
CA SER A 129 6.66 11.55 -54.23
C SER A 129 7.66 11.53 -55.39
N VAL A 130 8.44 10.46 -55.55
CA VAL A 130 9.36 10.30 -56.69
C VAL A 130 8.58 10.08 -57.98
N ASP A 131 7.54 9.25 -57.97
CA ASP A 131 6.67 9.03 -59.12
C ASP A 131 5.92 10.30 -59.52
N ILE A 132 5.38 11.06 -58.55
CA ILE A 132 4.77 12.37 -58.78
C ILE A 132 5.78 13.37 -59.33
N MET A 133 7.02 13.36 -58.86
CA MET A 133 8.09 14.22 -59.37
C MET A 133 8.49 13.82 -60.80
N TYR A 134 8.60 12.53 -61.09
CA TYR A 134 8.91 12.02 -62.43
C TYR A 134 7.77 12.31 -63.40
N MET A 135 6.52 12.15 -62.95
CA MET A 135 5.32 12.56 -63.69
C MET A 135 5.31 14.07 -63.91
N HIS A 136 5.61 14.90 -62.90
CA HIS A 136 5.70 16.36 -63.08
C HIS A 136 6.80 16.76 -64.07
N GLN A 137 7.97 16.11 -64.03
CA GLN A 137 9.04 16.35 -65.01
C GLN A 137 8.61 15.97 -66.42
N ASN A 138 7.92 14.83 -66.58
CA ASN A 138 7.41 14.40 -67.87
C ASN A 138 6.28 15.32 -68.37
N VAL A 139 5.38 15.76 -67.49
CA VAL A 139 4.34 16.76 -67.80
C VAL A 139 4.99 18.09 -68.20
N SER A 140 6.04 18.53 -67.50
CA SER A 140 6.77 19.76 -67.84
C SER A 140 7.50 19.65 -69.18
N LYS A 141 8.11 18.49 -69.49
CA LYS A 141 8.70 18.21 -70.80
C LYS A 141 7.65 18.18 -71.89
N LEU A 142 6.50 17.55 -71.63
CA LEU A 142 5.36 17.52 -72.55
C LEU A 142 4.79 18.92 -72.77
N ASP A 143 4.72 19.77 -71.75
CA ASP A 143 4.26 21.15 -71.88
C ASP A 143 5.24 21.98 -72.74
N VAL A 144 6.54 21.82 -72.55
CA VAL A 144 7.57 22.44 -73.42
C VAL A 144 7.48 21.93 -74.85
N ILE A 145 7.31 20.61 -75.06
CA ILE A 145 7.12 20.02 -76.38
C ILE A 145 5.83 20.55 -77.01
N THR A 146 4.74 20.65 -76.26
CA THR A 146 3.43 21.14 -76.72
C THR A 146 3.52 22.61 -77.12
N LYS A 147 4.25 23.42 -76.34
CA LYS A 147 4.49 24.84 -76.63
C LYS A 147 5.38 25.02 -77.86
N ASN A 148 6.42 24.19 -78.00
CA ASN A 148 7.27 24.17 -79.19
C ASN A 148 6.53 23.70 -80.44
N LEU A 149 5.74 22.62 -80.34
CA LEU A 149 4.88 22.15 -81.41
C LEU A 149 3.81 23.19 -81.77
N GLY A 150 3.25 23.91 -80.80
CA GLY A 150 2.33 25.02 -81.05
C GLY A 150 3.00 26.19 -81.80
N ASN A 151 4.26 26.49 -81.49
CA ASN A 151 5.06 27.49 -82.20
C ASN A 151 5.46 27.01 -83.60
N GLU A 152 5.85 25.74 -83.76
CA GLU A 152 6.13 25.12 -85.06
C GLU A 152 4.88 25.05 -85.93
N LEU A 153 3.72 24.65 -85.36
CA LEU A 153 2.43 24.62 -86.03
C LEU A 153 1.98 26.03 -86.48
N SER A 154 2.27 27.05 -85.67
CA SER A 154 2.05 28.46 -86.04
C SER A 154 2.97 28.90 -87.19
N SER A 155 4.16 28.30 -87.30
CA SER A 155 5.14 28.52 -88.37
C SER A 155 4.83 27.70 -89.64
N LEU A 156 4.16 26.55 -89.48
CA LEU A 156 3.73 25.61 -90.52
C LEU A 156 2.46 26.05 -91.28
N LYS A 157 1.90 27.22 -90.97
CA LYS A 157 0.88 27.88 -91.82
C LYS A 157 1.39 28.16 -93.26
N HIS A 158 2.68 27.95 -93.53
CA HIS A 158 3.26 27.94 -94.86
C HIS A 158 4.05 26.63 -95.13
N LEU A 159 3.44 25.69 -95.88
CA LEU A 159 3.98 24.53 -96.65
C LEU A 159 3.93 23.07 -96.11
N LYS A 160 3.18 22.23 -96.87
CA LYS A 160 3.52 20.94 -97.55
C LYS A 160 3.67 19.62 -96.74
N THR A 161 2.82 18.57 -96.82
CA THR A 161 1.35 18.36 -96.86
C THR A 161 0.97 16.87 -96.54
N VAL A 162 1.89 15.96 -96.17
CA VAL A 162 1.52 14.56 -95.82
C VAL A 162 2.35 13.96 -94.66
N SER A 163 3.67 14.13 -94.66
CA SER A 163 4.55 13.57 -93.60
C SER A 163 4.26 14.14 -92.20
N ASP A 164 3.99 15.44 -92.12
CA ASP A 164 3.72 16.10 -90.83
C ASP A 164 2.35 15.75 -90.27
N LEU A 165 1.35 15.51 -91.16
CA LEU A 165 0.03 15.01 -90.75
C LEU A 165 0.13 13.60 -90.17
N GLN A 166 1.00 12.74 -90.71
CA GLN A 166 1.25 11.41 -90.15
C GLN A 166 1.86 11.50 -88.75
N ARG A 167 2.86 12.37 -88.57
CA ARG A 167 3.52 12.57 -87.27
C ARG A 167 2.55 13.14 -86.22
N VAL A 168 1.67 14.07 -86.60
CA VAL A 168 0.60 14.57 -85.72
C VAL A 168 -0.37 13.45 -85.34
N ASN A 169 -0.73 12.58 -86.29
CA ASN A 169 -1.63 11.46 -86.03
C ASN A 169 -1.00 10.42 -85.08
N ASP A 170 0.31 10.17 -85.19
CA ASP A 170 1.04 9.26 -84.29
C ASP A 170 1.10 9.81 -82.86
N ILE A 171 1.39 11.12 -82.70
CA ILE A 171 1.36 11.81 -81.40
C ILE A 171 -0.04 11.75 -80.79
N LEU A 172 -1.09 11.93 -81.58
CA LEU A 172 -2.47 11.87 -81.11
C LEU A 172 -2.82 10.47 -80.58
N ASN A 173 -2.37 9.41 -81.24
CA ASN A 173 -2.58 8.03 -80.80
C ASN A 173 -1.81 7.72 -79.52
N GLU A 174 -0.58 8.19 -79.38
CA GLU A 174 0.21 8.04 -78.16
C GLU A 174 -0.42 8.80 -76.99
N THR A 175 -0.95 10.00 -77.24
CA THR A 175 -1.68 10.80 -76.24
C THR A 175 -2.91 10.04 -75.73
N LYS A 176 -3.73 9.48 -76.63
CA LYS A 176 -4.88 8.65 -76.26
C LYS A 176 -4.48 7.41 -75.47
N HIS A 177 -3.35 6.79 -75.81
CA HIS A 177 -2.83 5.65 -75.06
C HIS A 177 -2.45 6.06 -73.63
N LEU A 178 -1.74 7.18 -73.46
CA LEU A 178 -1.37 7.72 -72.15
C LEU A 178 -2.60 8.11 -71.32
N GLU A 179 -3.62 8.73 -71.91
CA GLU A 179 -4.88 9.05 -71.25
C GLU A 179 -5.56 7.79 -70.67
N ASN A 180 -5.58 6.69 -71.44
CA ASN A 180 -6.13 5.42 -70.97
C ASN A 180 -5.33 4.81 -69.80
N GLU A 181 -4.00 4.92 -69.83
CA GLU A 181 -3.15 4.43 -68.73
C GLU A 181 -3.28 5.28 -67.46
N ILE A 182 -3.45 6.60 -67.59
CA ILE A 182 -3.79 7.51 -66.49
C ILE A 182 -5.14 7.10 -65.88
N GLN A 183 -6.15 6.86 -66.72
CA GLN A 183 -7.48 6.48 -66.24
C GLN A 183 -7.45 5.14 -65.48
N LYS A 184 -6.69 4.14 -65.96
CA LYS A 184 -6.47 2.87 -65.24
C LYS A 184 -5.77 3.09 -63.90
N THR A 185 -4.77 3.96 -63.87
CA THR A 185 -4.00 4.25 -62.64
C THR A 185 -4.89 4.94 -61.60
N ASN A 186 -5.69 5.94 -62.01
CA ASN A 186 -6.68 6.58 -61.14
C ASN A 186 -7.69 5.58 -60.56
N GLY A 187 -8.11 4.58 -61.35
CA GLY A 187 -8.96 3.49 -60.85
C GLY A 187 -8.30 2.69 -59.72
N LYS A 188 -7.00 2.41 -59.82
CA LYS A 188 -6.24 1.71 -58.76
C LYS A 188 -6.09 2.57 -57.50
N VAL A 189 -5.86 3.88 -57.66
CA VAL A 189 -5.76 4.83 -56.54
C VAL A 189 -7.07 4.87 -55.75
N ASN A 190 -8.22 4.99 -56.43
CA ASN A 190 -9.53 5.01 -55.78
C ASN A 190 -9.80 3.73 -54.96
N ILE A 191 -9.37 2.56 -55.46
CA ILE A 191 -9.49 1.28 -54.72
C ILE A 191 -8.61 1.29 -53.47
N LEU A 192 -7.39 1.80 -53.57
CA LEU A 192 -6.47 1.90 -52.43
C LEU A 192 -6.99 2.86 -51.36
N GLU A 193 -7.52 4.02 -51.76
CA GLU A 193 -8.14 4.99 -50.83
C GLU A 193 -9.30 4.35 -50.04
N ASN A 194 -10.16 3.62 -50.74
CA ASN A 194 -11.26 2.89 -50.09
C ASN A 194 -10.75 1.83 -49.10
N ASN A 195 -9.69 1.10 -49.44
CA ASN A 195 -9.08 0.11 -48.55
C ASN A 195 -8.42 0.75 -47.31
N ILE A 196 -7.80 1.93 -47.47
CA ILE A 196 -7.22 2.70 -46.36
C ILE A 196 -8.32 3.13 -45.38
N GLU A 197 -9.42 3.69 -45.89
CA GLU A 197 -10.52 4.14 -45.03
C GLU A 197 -11.18 2.96 -44.30
N ALA A 198 -11.34 1.80 -44.96
CA ALA A 198 -11.82 0.58 -44.31
C ALA A 198 -10.90 0.14 -43.16
N ARG A 199 -9.57 0.10 -43.39
CA ARG A 199 -8.61 -0.26 -42.34
C ARG A 199 -8.58 0.72 -41.18
N LYS A 200 -8.74 2.01 -41.44
CA LYS A 200 -8.83 3.03 -40.39
C LYS A 200 -10.03 2.79 -39.47
N ASN A 201 -11.17 2.40 -40.03
CA ASN A 201 -12.36 2.03 -39.26
C ASN A 201 -12.13 0.76 -38.42
N ASP A 202 -11.44 -0.24 -38.96
CA ASP A 202 -11.08 -1.45 -38.20
C ASP A 202 -10.17 -1.13 -37.00
N VAL A 203 -9.19 -0.24 -37.18
CA VAL A 203 -8.29 0.21 -36.10
C VAL A 203 -9.08 0.95 -35.01
N LEU A 204 -10.00 1.84 -35.38
CA LEU A 204 -10.87 2.53 -34.42
C LEU A 204 -11.73 1.55 -33.62
N ALA A 205 -12.28 0.52 -34.29
CA ALA A 205 -13.07 -0.51 -33.62
C ALA A 205 -12.24 -1.32 -32.60
N LEU A 206 -10.99 -1.65 -32.93
CA LEU A 206 -10.07 -2.33 -32.02
C LEU A 206 -9.73 -1.46 -30.79
N PHE A 207 -9.49 -0.16 -30.99
CA PHE A 207 -9.21 0.77 -29.91
C PHE A 207 -10.36 0.85 -28.89
N ASN A 208 -11.60 1.01 -29.39
CA ASN A 208 -12.80 1.05 -28.54
C ASN A 208 -13.01 -0.26 -27.75
N LYS A 209 -12.67 -1.41 -28.35
CA LYS A 209 -12.76 -2.71 -27.67
C LYS A 209 -11.72 -2.86 -26.55
N ALA A 210 -10.52 -2.30 -26.73
CA ALA A 210 -9.47 -2.29 -25.72
C ALA A 210 -9.89 -1.45 -24.50
N ASP A 211 -10.35 -0.21 -24.72
CA ASP A 211 -10.85 0.68 -23.65
C ASP A 211 -11.98 0.03 -22.84
N LEU A 212 -12.96 -0.60 -23.51
CA LEU A 212 -14.03 -1.32 -22.83
C LEU A 212 -13.50 -2.48 -21.96
N THR A 213 -12.46 -3.17 -22.41
CA THR A 213 -11.85 -4.28 -21.67
C THR A 213 -11.12 -3.78 -20.43
N GLU A 214 -10.38 -2.68 -20.56
CA GLU A 214 -9.68 -2.01 -19.45
C GLU A 214 -10.66 -1.58 -18.36
N ARG A 215 -11.76 -0.90 -18.74
CA ARG A 215 -12.81 -0.50 -17.78
C ARG A 215 -13.44 -1.68 -17.06
N LYS A 216 -13.68 -2.80 -17.76
CA LYS A 216 -14.19 -4.04 -17.15
C LYS A 216 -13.19 -4.64 -16.17
N LEU A 217 -11.90 -4.61 -16.48
CA LEU A 217 -10.85 -5.10 -15.61
C LEU A 217 -10.72 -4.24 -14.35
N ALA A 218 -10.71 -2.91 -14.50
CA ALA A 218 -10.68 -1.97 -13.37
C ALA A 218 -11.87 -2.18 -12.43
N LYS A 219 -13.07 -2.36 -13.00
CA LYS A 219 -14.27 -2.68 -12.21
C LYS A 219 -14.10 -3.99 -11.44
N ARG A 220 -13.66 -5.07 -12.09
CA ARG A 220 -13.41 -6.36 -11.42
C ARG A 220 -12.32 -6.27 -10.35
N LEU A 221 -11.29 -5.46 -10.58
CA LEU A 221 -10.23 -5.25 -9.61
C LEU A 221 -10.80 -4.55 -8.36
N ASN A 222 -11.65 -3.54 -8.53
CA ASN A 222 -12.35 -2.90 -7.43
C ASN A 222 -13.36 -3.84 -6.74
N GLU A 223 -14.04 -4.73 -7.49
CA GLU A 223 -14.88 -5.79 -6.93
C GLU A 223 -14.06 -6.86 -6.17
N LEU A 224 -12.78 -7.00 -6.46
CA LEU A 224 -11.86 -7.91 -5.78
C LEU A 224 -11.15 -7.24 -4.60
N ASP A 225 -10.92 -5.93 -4.64
CA ASP A 225 -10.41 -5.13 -3.52
C ASP A 225 -11.47 -4.94 -2.45
N ASN A 226 -11.78 -6.04 -1.79
CA ASN A 226 -12.80 -6.09 -0.77
C ASN A 226 -12.24 -5.68 0.61
N ARG A 227 -11.04 -5.08 0.69
CA ARG A 227 -10.44 -4.71 1.98
C ARG A 227 -11.30 -3.67 2.70
N VAL A 228 -11.46 -3.86 4.00
CA VAL A 228 -12.16 -2.90 4.86
C VAL A 228 -11.20 -1.75 5.21
N ILE A 229 -11.58 -0.51 4.89
CA ILE A 229 -10.82 0.71 5.20
C ILE A 229 -11.79 1.74 5.78
N LEU A 230 -11.53 2.18 7.00
CA LEU A 230 -12.24 3.27 7.65
C LEU A 230 -11.23 4.33 8.08
N VAL A 231 -11.48 5.58 7.72
CA VAL A 231 -10.72 6.74 8.22
C VAL A 231 -11.74 7.80 8.63
N ALA A 232 -11.66 8.26 9.88
CA ALA A 232 -12.65 9.17 10.44
C ALA A 232 -12.00 10.17 11.42
N GLY A 233 -12.44 11.42 11.35
CA GLY A 233 -12.12 12.46 12.33
C GLY A 233 -13.05 12.39 13.54
N ALA A 234 -12.54 12.78 14.71
CA ALA A 234 -13.32 12.82 15.92
C ALA A 234 -14.43 13.89 15.84
N THR A 235 -15.58 13.58 16.41
CA THR A 235 -16.69 14.51 16.57
C THR A 235 -16.29 15.56 17.58
N ARG A 236 -16.51 16.83 17.25
CA ARG A 236 -16.17 17.92 18.15
C ARG A 236 -16.96 17.80 19.45
N GLY A 237 -16.28 17.65 20.57
CA GLY A 237 -16.95 17.42 21.84
C GLY A 237 -16.00 17.11 22.97
N ASN A 238 -16.60 17.07 24.16
CA ASN A 238 -15.94 16.78 25.42
C ASN A 238 -16.33 15.37 25.84
N TYR A 239 -15.37 14.45 25.90
CA TYR A 239 -15.60 13.06 26.32
C TYR A 239 -15.10 12.84 27.74
N THR A 240 -16.02 12.53 28.66
CA THR A 240 -15.70 12.19 30.06
C THR A 240 -15.31 10.72 30.19
N ASN A 241 -14.73 10.35 31.33
CA ASN A 241 -14.47 8.95 31.69
C ASN A 241 -15.70 8.09 31.39
N GLY A 242 -15.49 6.92 30.78
CA GLY A 242 -16.61 6.02 30.52
C GLY A 242 -17.32 6.24 29.18
N GLN A 243 -16.90 7.22 28.38
CA GLN A 243 -17.56 7.52 27.10
C GLN A 243 -16.75 7.05 25.90
N ASN A 244 -17.46 6.56 24.89
CA ASN A 244 -16.89 6.32 23.57
C ASN A 244 -16.56 7.66 22.91
N ILE A 245 -15.36 7.78 22.39
CA ILE A 245 -14.99 8.88 21.50
C ILE A 245 -15.70 8.64 20.17
N LEU A 246 -16.55 9.57 19.75
CA LEU A 246 -17.31 9.45 18.51
C LEU A 246 -16.47 9.96 17.33
N PHE A 247 -16.45 9.23 16.22
CA PHE A 247 -15.77 9.66 15.00
C PHE A 247 -16.78 9.83 13.85
N SER A 248 -17.48 10.96 13.84
CA SER A 248 -18.58 11.19 12.89
C SER A 248 -18.12 11.69 11.52
N ASP A 249 -16.92 12.28 11.42
CA ASP A 249 -16.41 12.91 10.21
C ASP A 249 -15.69 11.88 9.33
N ILE A 250 -16.48 11.13 8.55
CA ILE A 250 -15.97 10.02 7.73
C ILE A 250 -15.24 10.56 6.50
N ILE A 251 -13.96 10.24 6.41
CA ILE A 251 -13.08 10.60 5.28
C ILE A 251 -13.07 9.46 4.25
N ILE A 252 -12.93 8.20 4.71
CA ILE A 252 -12.95 6.99 3.88
C ILE A 252 -13.75 5.90 4.61
N ALA A 253 -14.60 5.16 3.89
CA ALA A 253 -15.34 4.01 4.41
C ALA A 253 -15.52 2.92 3.33
N ASN A 254 -14.41 2.33 2.87
CA ASN A 254 -14.44 1.24 1.91
C ASN A 254 -14.75 -0.08 2.60
N GLY A 255 -15.71 -0.85 2.10
CA GLY A 255 -16.05 -2.16 2.65
C GLY A 255 -16.65 -2.14 4.06
N VAL A 256 -17.16 -0.99 4.53
CA VAL A 256 -17.82 -0.80 5.84
C VAL A 256 -19.32 -0.60 5.61
N GLY A 257 -20.16 -1.58 5.94
CA GLY A 257 -21.61 -1.51 5.78
C GLY A 257 -22.34 -0.77 6.91
N ASN A 258 -21.71 -0.65 8.08
CA ASN A 258 -22.29 -0.12 9.32
C ASN A 258 -21.86 1.31 9.66
N VAL A 259 -21.62 2.16 8.65
CA VAL A 259 -21.14 3.55 8.82
C VAL A 259 -22.10 4.40 9.66
N THR A 260 -23.42 4.28 9.45
CA THR A 260 -24.41 5.09 10.18
C THR A 260 -24.40 4.79 11.68
N SER A 261 -24.36 3.52 12.07
CA SER A 261 -24.25 3.13 13.47
C SER A 261 -22.92 3.57 14.06
N PHE A 262 -21.82 3.37 13.32
CA PHE A 262 -20.47 3.80 13.74
C PHE A 262 -20.43 5.30 14.06
N LYS A 263 -20.98 6.17 13.19
CA LYS A 263 -21.05 7.63 13.43
C LYS A 263 -21.74 7.99 14.74
N SER A 264 -22.81 7.26 15.07
CA SER A 264 -23.63 7.55 16.26
C SER A 264 -23.08 6.96 17.57
N SER A 265 -22.28 5.88 17.50
CA SER A 265 -21.83 5.14 18.67
C SER A 265 -20.32 5.20 18.93
N GLY A 266 -19.52 5.55 17.90
CA GLY A 266 -18.06 5.42 17.94
C GLY A 266 -17.58 3.96 17.90
N ILE A 267 -18.48 3.01 17.67
CA ILE A 267 -18.19 1.57 17.72
C ILE A 267 -18.14 1.03 16.29
N PHE A 268 -16.98 0.53 15.89
CA PHE A 268 -16.81 -0.22 14.65
C PHE A 268 -17.19 -1.68 14.91
N THR A 269 -18.14 -2.23 14.15
CA THR A 269 -18.42 -3.67 14.15
C THR A 269 -17.81 -4.30 12.91
N CYS A 270 -16.99 -5.32 13.11
CA CYS A 270 -16.33 -6.04 12.04
C CYS A 270 -17.34 -6.88 11.25
N GLU A 271 -17.50 -6.60 9.95
CA GLU A 271 -18.37 -7.38 9.07
C GLU A 271 -17.60 -8.51 8.36
N ARG A 272 -16.26 -8.52 8.51
CA ARG A 272 -15.39 -9.50 7.86
C ARG A 272 -14.17 -9.86 8.69
N SER A 273 -14.04 -11.15 9.00
CA SER A 273 -12.86 -11.65 9.69
C SER A 273 -11.55 -11.34 8.94
N GLY A 274 -10.52 -10.96 9.67
CA GLY A 274 -9.23 -10.61 9.10
C GLY A 274 -8.26 -10.04 10.13
N ILE A 275 -7.09 -9.63 9.65
CA ILE A 275 -6.12 -8.88 10.47
C ILE A 275 -6.27 -7.40 10.13
N TYR A 276 -6.39 -6.58 11.16
CA TYR A 276 -6.64 -5.15 11.04
C TYR A 276 -5.55 -4.36 11.73
N GLN A 277 -5.03 -3.33 11.07
CA GLN A 277 -4.28 -2.26 11.71
C GLN A 277 -5.26 -1.21 12.22
N ILE A 278 -5.14 -0.84 13.49
CA ILE A 278 -5.88 0.25 14.12
C ILE A 278 -4.87 1.33 14.45
N ALA A 279 -5.15 2.56 14.06
CA ALA A 279 -4.46 3.73 14.56
C ALA A 279 -5.48 4.74 15.10
N ALA A 280 -5.17 5.34 16.23
CA ALA A 280 -5.94 6.42 16.82
C ALA A 280 -4.99 7.51 17.29
N TYR A 281 -5.32 8.75 17.02
CA TYR A 281 -4.62 9.90 17.56
C TYR A 281 -5.64 10.89 18.08
N ILE A 282 -5.43 11.31 19.32
CA ILE A 282 -6.36 12.16 20.04
C ILE A 282 -5.58 13.33 20.60
N SER A 283 -5.94 14.53 20.16
CA SER A 283 -5.38 15.76 20.66
C SER A 283 -6.23 16.27 21.83
N SER A 284 -5.62 16.64 22.94
CA SER A 284 -6.32 17.16 24.11
C SER A 284 -5.49 18.23 24.80
N ASN A 285 -6.16 19.19 25.43
CA ASN A 285 -5.54 20.20 26.30
C ASN A 285 -5.80 19.93 27.80
N ALA A 286 -6.28 18.72 28.13
CA ALA A 286 -6.44 18.27 29.50
C ALA A 286 -5.08 17.99 30.16
N HIS A 287 -4.94 18.32 31.44
CA HIS A 287 -3.73 18.06 32.24
C HIS A 287 -3.38 16.57 32.30
N HIS A 288 -4.38 15.70 32.33
CA HIS A 288 -4.26 14.24 32.25
C HIS A 288 -5.30 13.71 31.27
N CYS A 289 -4.83 13.24 30.12
CA CYS A 289 -5.67 12.60 29.12
C CYS A 289 -5.19 11.19 28.83
N ALA A 290 -6.15 10.28 28.72
CA ALA A 290 -5.89 8.89 28.38
C ALA A 290 -7.07 8.34 27.59
N PHE A 291 -6.80 7.54 26.57
CA PHE A 291 -7.83 6.74 25.93
C PHE A 291 -7.36 5.29 25.81
N SER A 292 -8.29 4.36 25.92
CA SER A 292 -8.05 2.95 25.58
C SER A 292 -8.71 2.58 24.28
N VAL A 293 -8.09 1.61 23.61
CA VAL A 293 -8.69 0.87 22.51
C VAL A 293 -9.16 -0.46 23.06
N ARG A 294 -10.44 -0.78 22.82
CA ARG A 294 -11.09 -1.98 23.34
C ARG A 294 -11.65 -2.82 22.21
N LYS A 295 -11.50 -4.14 22.32
CA LYS A 295 -12.12 -5.15 21.46
C LYS A 295 -13.18 -5.90 22.26
N ASN A 296 -14.43 -5.89 21.82
CA ASN A 296 -15.52 -6.52 22.55
C ASN A 296 -15.54 -6.10 24.04
N LYS A 297 -15.34 -4.80 24.29
CA LYS A 297 -15.18 -4.20 25.64
C LYS A 297 -13.96 -4.67 26.44
N THR A 298 -13.12 -5.55 25.89
CA THR A 298 -11.85 -5.97 26.49
C THR A 298 -10.73 -5.02 26.09
N PHE A 299 -9.93 -4.59 27.06
CA PHE A 299 -8.77 -3.72 26.84
C PHE A 299 -7.74 -4.36 25.89
N ILE A 300 -7.29 -3.59 24.88
CA ILE A 300 -6.18 -3.96 23.99
C ILE A 300 -4.91 -3.19 24.37
N GLY A 301 -5.07 -1.91 24.64
CA GLY A 301 -4.00 -0.98 24.99
C GLY A 301 -4.52 0.44 25.11
N ASP A 302 -3.68 1.34 25.59
CA ASP A 302 -3.99 2.75 25.81
C ASP A 302 -2.88 3.67 25.28
N ALA A 303 -3.21 4.96 25.23
CA ALA A 303 -2.26 6.04 25.10
C ALA A 303 -2.57 7.09 26.17
N PHE A 304 -1.52 7.63 26.78
CA PHE A 304 -1.58 8.61 27.86
C PHE A 304 -0.78 9.86 27.48
N GLY A 305 -1.30 11.03 27.82
CA GLY A 305 -0.64 12.32 27.69
C GLY A 305 -0.86 13.17 28.95
N SER A 306 0.10 14.05 29.23
CA SER A 306 -0.02 15.02 30.30
C SER A 306 0.57 16.38 29.93
N VAL A 307 -0.30 17.39 29.95
CA VAL A 307 0.07 18.79 29.67
C VAL A 307 0.53 19.46 30.96
N SER A 308 1.79 19.95 30.96
CA SER A 308 2.52 20.41 32.15
C SER A 308 2.22 21.87 32.55
N ASP A 309 0.96 22.27 32.66
CA ASP A 309 0.51 23.63 33.03
C ASP A 309 0.58 24.66 31.89
N TYR A 310 -0.43 24.74 31.02
CA TYR A 310 -0.88 26.01 30.38
C TYR A 310 -2.20 25.79 29.62
N VAL A 311 -3.08 26.80 29.63
CA VAL A 311 -4.47 26.79 29.10
C VAL A 311 -4.57 26.64 27.57
N TYR A 312 -3.44 26.60 26.84
CA TYR A 312 -3.41 26.66 25.37
C TYR A 312 -2.60 25.57 24.66
N ASP A 313 -1.94 24.68 25.39
CA ASP A 313 -1.14 23.63 24.75
C ASP A 313 -1.99 22.36 24.55
N PHE A 314 -1.95 21.85 23.32
CA PHE A 314 -2.54 20.55 22.98
C PHE A 314 -1.44 19.50 22.95
N GLU A 315 -1.69 18.37 23.58
CA GLU A 315 -0.88 17.17 23.43
C GLU A 315 -1.64 16.14 22.59
N THR A 316 -0.91 15.44 21.72
CA THR A 316 -1.49 14.39 20.87
C THR A 316 -1.02 13.02 21.33
N MET A 317 -1.94 12.25 21.87
CA MET A 317 -1.74 10.85 22.22
C MET A 317 -1.94 10.00 20.98
N THR A 318 -1.07 9.02 20.76
CA THR A 318 -1.16 8.12 19.59
C THR A 318 -1.12 6.67 20.02
N PHE A 319 -2.02 5.86 19.46
CA PHE A 319 -2.05 4.42 19.60
C PHE A 319 -2.03 3.78 18.22
N VAL A 320 -1.18 2.76 18.04
CA VAL A 320 -1.17 1.92 16.83
C VAL A 320 -1.03 0.47 17.25
N SER A 321 -1.90 -0.40 16.73
CA SER A 321 -1.84 -1.83 16.99
C SER A 321 -2.36 -2.64 15.81
N VAL A 322 -1.99 -3.92 15.78
CA VAL A 322 -2.50 -4.89 14.82
C VAL A 322 -3.30 -5.93 15.60
N VAL A 323 -4.57 -6.11 15.22
CA VAL A 323 -5.48 -7.02 15.91
C VAL A 323 -6.19 -7.93 14.92
N GLN A 324 -6.42 -9.17 15.33
CA GLN A 324 -7.34 -10.05 14.62
C GLN A 324 -8.77 -9.71 15.01
N LEU A 325 -9.64 -9.49 14.04
CA LEU A 325 -11.08 -9.35 14.24
C LEU A 325 -11.79 -10.51 13.53
N ASN A 326 -12.82 -11.04 14.17
CA ASN A 326 -13.80 -11.92 13.57
C ASN A 326 -15.08 -11.14 13.26
N VAL A 327 -15.92 -11.68 12.38
CA VAL A 327 -17.26 -11.13 12.15
C VAL A 327 -18.00 -10.92 13.49
N ASN A 328 -18.60 -9.74 13.65
CA ASN A 328 -19.25 -9.21 14.84
C ASN A 328 -18.36 -8.77 16.00
N ASP A 329 -17.02 -8.92 15.89
CA ASP A 329 -16.15 -8.27 16.87
C ASP A 329 -16.32 -6.75 16.79
N THR A 330 -16.33 -6.08 17.94
CA THR A 330 -16.41 -4.63 18.04
C THR A 330 -15.06 -4.02 18.39
N LEU A 331 -14.81 -2.82 17.87
CA LEU A 331 -13.73 -1.94 18.26
C LEU A 331 -14.28 -0.60 18.68
N GLU A 332 -13.83 -0.10 19.81
CA GLU A 332 -14.20 1.20 20.34
C GLU A 332 -12.99 1.88 20.96
N ILE A 333 -12.98 3.22 20.88
CA ILE A 333 -11.99 4.07 21.52
C ILE A 333 -12.70 4.75 22.68
N TYR A 334 -12.17 4.55 23.88
CA TYR A 334 -12.83 4.84 25.14
C TYR A 334 -12.04 5.90 25.90
N SER A 335 -12.71 6.93 26.41
CA SER A 335 -12.07 7.91 27.30
C SER A 335 -11.86 7.29 28.68
N ASP A 336 -10.60 7.24 29.13
CA ASP A 336 -10.20 6.77 30.46
C ASP A 336 -9.64 7.92 31.33
N SER A 337 -10.01 9.17 31.03
CA SER A 337 -9.56 10.31 31.85
C SER A 337 -10.07 10.17 33.28
N THR A 338 -9.16 10.25 34.26
CA THR A 338 -9.47 9.98 35.68
C THR A 338 -10.02 11.19 36.43
N ASP A 339 -9.97 12.37 35.82
CA ASP A 339 -10.46 13.62 36.37
C ASP A 339 -11.67 14.09 35.53
N ASP A 340 -12.43 15.10 35.97
CA ASP A 340 -13.48 15.78 35.16
C ASP A 340 -12.95 16.46 33.88
N GLN A 341 -11.76 16.04 33.43
CA GLN A 341 -11.02 16.55 32.31
C GLN A 341 -11.47 15.88 31.02
N LEU A 342 -11.65 16.74 30.02
CA LEU A 342 -12.36 16.39 28.81
C LEU A 342 -11.32 16.02 27.77
N ILE A 343 -11.44 14.84 27.17
CA ILE A 343 -10.79 14.61 25.90
C ILE A 343 -11.48 15.52 24.90
N TYR A 344 -10.74 16.49 24.37
CA TYR A 344 -11.27 17.42 23.38
C TYR A 344 -11.18 16.78 22.00
N GLY A 345 -12.25 16.11 21.55
CA GLY A 345 -12.34 15.74 20.15
C GLY A 345 -12.28 17.02 19.32
N ASN A 346 -11.22 17.22 18.55
CA ASN A 346 -11.13 18.28 17.56
C ASN A 346 -10.92 17.68 16.17
N ARG A 347 -10.90 18.51 15.13
CA ARG A 347 -10.65 18.08 13.75
C ARG A 347 -9.24 17.51 13.54
N GLU A 348 -8.36 17.69 14.52
CA GLU A 348 -6.99 17.17 14.52
C GLU A 348 -6.89 15.82 15.23
N SER A 349 -7.99 15.31 15.76
CA SER A 349 -8.12 13.96 16.32
C SER A 349 -8.77 13.04 15.29
N GLY A 350 -8.32 11.80 15.20
CA GLY A 350 -8.82 10.86 14.21
C GLY A 350 -8.45 9.43 14.49
N MET A 351 -9.04 8.55 13.69
CA MET A 351 -8.77 7.13 13.70
C MET A 351 -8.71 6.55 12.29
N SER A 352 -7.95 5.47 12.14
CA SER A 352 -8.01 4.61 10.98
C SER A 352 -8.08 3.14 11.37
N ILE A 353 -8.88 2.39 10.61
CA ILE A 353 -8.98 0.93 10.68
C ILE A 353 -8.76 0.40 9.27
N VAL A 354 -7.73 -0.41 9.09
CA VAL A 354 -7.35 -0.94 7.76
C VAL A 354 -7.19 -2.45 7.85
N GLN A 355 -7.98 -3.19 7.10
CA GLN A 355 -7.77 -4.62 6.91
C GLN A 355 -6.50 -4.85 6.10
N ILE A 356 -5.52 -5.51 6.69
CA ILE A 356 -4.23 -5.81 6.07
C ILE A 356 -4.12 -7.24 5.55
N LEU A 357 -4.92 -8.19 6.08
CA LEU A 357 -4.99 -9.59 5.63
C LEU A 357 -6.42 -10.14 5.65
#